data_AF-A0A964IDF7-F1
#
_entry.id   AF-A0A964IDF7-F1
#
_cell.length_a   1.000
_cell.length_b   1.000
_cell.length_c   1.000
_cell.angle_alpha   90.00
_cell.angle_beta   90.00
_cell.angle_gamma   90.00
#
_symmetry.space_group_name_H-M   'P 1'
#
loop_
_entity.id
_entity.type
_entity.pdbx_description
1 polymer ?
#
loop_
_entity_poly.entity_id
_entity_poly.type
_entity_poly.pdbx_seq_one_letter_code
_entity_poly.pdbx_strand_id
1 'polypeptide(L)'
;MTSLPSLLSMFLVAGVALPVGQQAPPAGRGTVPVQGAEPDIALVDRFDKDGNKRLDHAERSAAREYLTAHPELRRAVRPPSMTRRGSPGPKLSPKDVRTFPADVSLYDAGSLRTMFLQFEGDDWEQELAAFYHTDVEVPATAIVDGKTYRDVGVSFRGNNSFTAVPESLKRPLKISFDSVHADQHFLRYRTLHLLNANQDPTYLRSLLYLDVAREYIPTLKVNFVRVVINGESWGVYPNQQAFGKEFLRDVYKDTTGTQWKSPNNSVGGGLSYLGNDVALYRRWYEMKGKDDPAAWAALIRVTRVLNDTPVEQLEQALAPIMDVDGALKFLALDVALINGDGYWNDGSDFNLYFDAKGRLHLTPHDANEGFRGGGRGGPALDPLTALDDPNKALRHKLLAVPALRTRYLAYVGDIAEKWLDWGRLGPMVERYQKLIGADVANDTRKLDTTEAFTTGVHGDGRTEPAATTIKGFAAQRRAFLLNHPDVKGARAKLVAEAQAVPEPYQAVLTTLGKTGDFKDGVLKVNIPRGDVTVTIAGRPAPTPFGFGGWVAFTKGDHDMDVMMGDLVLTEDEVNPVMSAILTNGLQVTALHNHFFWDQPRMFYMHVHGHGTAAARVSLA
;
A
#
# COMPACT_ATOMS: atom_id res chain seq x y z
N MET A 1 12.82 -39.82 -52.08
CA MET A 1 11.89 -40.68 -51.31
C MET A 1 12.58 -40.97 -49.98
N THR A 2 12.20 -40.26 -48.91
CA THR A 2 11.61 -40.81 -47.64
C THR A 2 12.56 -41.78 -46.91
N SER A 3 12.96 -41.66 -45.64
CA SER A 3 12.38 -41.07 -44.41
C SER A 3 13.38 -41.22 -43.23
N LEU A 4 13.16 -40.47 -42.13
CA LEU A 4 13.70 -40.49 -40.73
C LEU A 4 14.37 -41.78 -40.16
N PRO A 5 15.28 -41.72 -39.13
CA PRO A 5 14.96 -41.46 -37.69
C PRO A 5 16.01 -40.66 -36.84
N SER A 6 15.59 -39.86 -35.84
CA SER A 6 15.62 -40.05 -34.35
C SER A 6 17.02 -40.33 -33.74
N LEU A 7 17.65 -39.40 -33.01
CA LEU A 7 17.48 -39.02 -31.59
C LEU A 7 17.53 -40.20 -30.61
N LEU A 8 18.74 -40.63 -30.25
CA LEU A 8 19.12 -41.11 -28.91
C LEU A 8 20.66 -41.20 -28.79
N SER A 9 21.18 -40.94 -27.60
CA SER A 9 22.56 -41.18 -27.12
C SER A 9 23.58 -40.04 -27.28
N MET A 10 23.74 -39.25 -26.22
CA MET A 10 25.06 -39.02 -25.61
C MET A 10 24.90 -38.48 -24.18
N PHE A 11 24.98 -39.39 -23.21
CA PHE A 11 25.37 -39.10 -21.83
C PHE A 11 26.77 -39.69 -21.65
N LEU A 12 27.78 -38.86 -21.36
CA LEU A 12 28.60 -38.97 -20.15
C LEU A 12 29.72 -37.88 -20.12
N VAL A 13 29.67 -37.09 -19.04
CA VAL A 13 30.78 -36.65 -18.17
C VAL A 13 31.77 -35.60 -18.70
N ALA A 14 31.65 -34.39 -18.15
CA ALA A 14 32.75 -33.68 -17.48
C ALA A 14 32.18 -32.73 -16.42
N GLY A 15 32.78 -32.74 -15.24
CA GLY A 15 32.23 -32.20 -14.00
C GLY A 15 32.06 -30.69 -13.95
N VAL A 16 30.99 -30.27 -13.28
CA VAL A 16 30.81 -28.92 -12.75
C VAL A 16 30.77 -29.05 -11.23
N ALA A 17 31.66 -28.33 -10.56
CA ALA A 17 31.66 -28.21 -9.11
C ALA A 17 30.28 -27.73 -8.63
N LEU A 18 29.68 -28.48 -7.71
CA LEU A 18 28.47 -28.07 -6.99
C LEU A 18 28.75 -26.73 -6.29
N PRO A 19 27.90 -25.70 -6.42
CA PRO A 19 28.02 -24.55 -5.56
C PRO A 19 27.70 -25.01 -4.14
N VAL A 20 28.60 -24.62 -3.22
CA VAL A 20 28.47 -24.80 -1.78
C VAL A 20 27.06 -24.40 -1.36
N GLY A 21 26.33 -25.35 -0.76
CA GLY A 21 24.97 -25.15 -0.31
C GLY A 21 24.86 -23.91 0.58
N GLN A 22 24.00 -22.97 0.18
CA GLN A 22 23.51 -21.94 1.09
C GLN A 22 22.85 -22.65 2.27
N GLN A 23 23.44 -22.51 3.46
CA GLN A 23 22.78 -22.94 4.69
C GLN A 23 21.44 -22.23 4.76
N ALA A 24 20.36 -23.02 4.80
CA ALA A 24 19.07 -22.55 5.23
C ALA A 24 19.25 -21.81 6.57
N PRO A 25 18.54 -20.69 6.81
CA PRO A 25 18.60 -20.03 8.10
C PRO A 25 18.33 -21.07 9.20
N PRO A 26 19.04 -20.99 10.34
CA PRO A 26 18.93 -22.00 11.38
C PRO A 26 17.46 -22.19 11.72
N ALA A 27 16.97 -23.43 11.56
CA ALA A 27 15.66 -23.81 12.04
C ALA A 27 15.60 -23.46 13.53
N GLY A 28 14.94 -22.35 13.86
CA GLY A 28 14.87 -21.87 15.23
C GLY A 28 14.38 -23.00 16.14
N ARG A 29 15.17 -23.31 17.19
CA ARG A 29 14.83 -24.30 18.21
C ARG A 29 13.42 -24.01 18.74
N GLY A 30 12.49 -24.94 18.52
CA GLY A 30 11.21 -25.00 19.22
C GLY A 30 10.00 -25.22 18.30
N THR A 31 9.10 -26.09 18.73
CA THR A 31 7.74 -26.36 18.22
C THR A 31 6.74 -25.23 18.54
N VAL A 32 7.22 -24.07 18.99
CA VAL A 32 6.37 -22.95 19.39
C VAL A 32 5.94 -22.17 18.14
N PRO A 33 4.63 -21.92 17.94
CA PRO A 33 4.16 -21.02 16.90
C PRO A 33 4.79 -19.63 17.05
N VAL A 34 4.96 -18.94 15.93
CA VAL A 34 5.39 -17.54 15.92
C VAL A 34 4.25 -16.70 16.49
N GLN A 35 4.61 -15.73 17.34
CA GLN A 35 3.65 -14.88 18.03
C GLN A 35 2.72 -14.18 17.03
N GLY A 36 1.42 -14.42 17.13
CA GLY A 36 0.39 -13.88 16.25
C GLY A 36 -0.02 -14.77 15.07
N ALA A 37 0.48 -16.00 14.96
CA ALA A 37 0.04 -17.05 14.01
C ALA A 37 -0.60 -18.27 14.71
N GLU A 38 -0.82 -18.20 16.02
CA GLU A 38 -1.47 -19.27 16.78
C GLU A 38 -2.94 -19.45 16.39
N PRO A 39 -3.45 -20.70 16.33
CA PRO A 39 -4.89 -20.92 16.22
C PRO A 39 -5.58 -20.52 17.52
N ASP A 40 -6.76 -19.92 17.38
CA ASP A 40 -7.64 -19.63 18.51
C ASP A 40 -8.12 -20.93 19.18
N ILE A 41 -8.35 -20.87 20.49
CA ILE A 41 -8.94 -21.97 21.25
C ILE A 41 -10.41 -22.10 20.83
N ALA A 42 -10.76 -23.26 20.26
CA ALA A 42 -12.13 -23.55 19.85
C ALA A 42 -13.03 -23.87 21.07
N LEU A 43 -13.98 -22.99 21.34
CA LEU A 43 -14.93 -23.07 22.45
C LEU A 43 -16.38 -23.01 21.96
N VAL A 44 -16.67 -22.36 20.83
CA VAL A 44 -18.05 -22.20 20.34
C VAL A 44 -18.72 -23.57 20.17
N ASP A 45 -18.16 -24.45 19.35
CA ASP A 45 -18.71 -25.81 19.11
C ASP A 45 -18.82 -26.67 20.39
N ARG A 46 -18.09 -26.31 21.45
CA ARG A 46 -18.09 -27.06 22.72
C ARG A 46 -19.20 -26.60 23.66
N PHE A 47 -19.52 -25.31 23.66
CA PHE A 47 -20.43 -24.71 24.64
C PHE A 47 -21.75 -24.24 24.04
N ASP A 48 -21.88 -24.19 22.72
CA ASP A 48 -23.10 -23.90 21.98
C ASP A 48 -24.09 -25.08 22.09
N LYS A 49 -25.03 -24.98 23.04
CA LYS A 49 -26.01 -26.03 23.35
C LYS A 49 -27.22 -25.97 22.43
N ASP A 50 -27.56 -24.79 21.91
CA ASP A 50 -28.72 -24.59 21.06
C ASP A 50 -28.39 -24.68 19.55
N GLY A 51 -27.10 -24.79 19.20
CA GLY A 51 -26.59 -25.00 17.85
C GLY A 51 -26.65 -23.74 16.98
N ASN A 52 -26.76 -22.56 17.59
CA ASN A 52 -26.90 -21.29 16.89
C ASN A 52 -25.55 -20.68 16.44
N LYS A 53 -24.43 -21.37 16.71
CA LYS A 53 -23.03 -21.01 16.41
C LYS A 53 -22.51 -19.78 17.13
N ARG A 54 -23.08 -19.44 18.28
CA ARG A 54 -22.59 -18.41 19.20
C ARG A 54 -22.80 -18.90 20.62
N LEU A 55 -22.18 -18.21 21.58
CA LEU A 55 -22.40 -18.50 22.99
C LEU A 55 -23.27 -17.41 23.59
N ASP A 56 -24.42 -17.78 24.16
CA ASP A 56 -25.21 -16.90 25.00
C ASP A 56 -24.51 -16.60 26.35
N HIS A 57 -25.13 -15.79 27.22
CA HIS A 57 -24.50 -15.43 28.50
C HIS A 57 -24.21 -16.65 29.39
N ALA A 58 -25.11 -17.63 29.45
CA ALA A 58 -24.95 -18.82 30.28
C ALA A 58 -23.86 -19.75 29.71
N GLU A 59 -23.80 -19.89 28.39
CA GLU A 59 -22.79 -20.67 27.69
C GLU A 59 -21.41 -20.03 27.79
N ARG A 60 -21.30 -18.69 27.65
CA ARG A 60 -20.06 -17.95 27.90
C ARG A 60 -19.60 -18.08 29.35
N SER A 61 -20.51 -18.06 30.31
CA SER A 61 -20.18 -18.29 31.73
C SER A 61 -19.54 -19.67 31.93
N ALA A 62 -20.14 -20.73 31.37
CA ALA A 62 -19.58 -22.08 31.40
C ALA A 62 -18.22 -22.18 30.67
N ALA A 63 -18.06 -21.49 29.54
CA ALA A 63 -16.78 -21.44 28.82
C ALA A 63 -15.68 -20.73 29.64
N ARG A 64 -16.01 -19.67 30.38
CA ARG A 64 -15.06 -18.99 31.29
C ARG A 64 -14.64 -19.88 32.46
N GLU A 65 -15.58 -20.62 33.04
CA GLU A 65 -15.27 -21.62 34.07
C GLU A 65 -14.33 -22.70 33.54
N TYR A 66 -14.60 -23.19 32.32
CA TYR A 66 -13.73 -24.14 31.65
C TYR A 66 -12.31 -23.61 31.46
N LEU A 67 -12.15 -22.39 30.93
CA LEU A 67 -10.83 -21.76 30.76
C LEU A 67 -10.11 -21.52 32.09
N THR A 68 -10.85 -21.28 33.17
CA THR A 68 -10.28 -21.12 34.51
C THR A 68 -9.79 -22.45 35.07
N ALA A 69 -10.52 -23.54 34.81
CA ALA A 69 -10.14 -24.89 35.21
C ALA A 69 -9.01 -25.48 34.35
N HIS A 70 -8.76 -24.92 33.16
CA HIS A 70 -7.77 -25.39 32.19
C HIS A 70 -6.74 -24.31 31.82
N PRO A 71 -5.96 -23.78 32.79
CA PRO A 71 -4.97 -22.74 32.53
C PRO A 71 -3.88 -23.17 31.54
N GLU A 72 -3.65 -24.47 31.36
CA GLU A 72 -2.71 -25.04 30.39
C GLU A 72 -3.11 -24.81 28.93
N LEU A 73 -4.41 -24.55 28.66
CA LEU A 73 -4.87 -24.15 27.32
C LEU A 73 -4.45 -22.72 26.99
N ARG A 74 -4.24 -21.88 28.02
CA ARG A 74 -3.83 -20.50 27.84
C ARG A 74 -2.32 -20.38 27.84
N ARG A 75 -1.82 -19.58 26.92
CA ARG A 75 -0.42 -19.18 26.94
C ARG A 75 -0.18 -18.20 28.08
N ALA A 76 0.99 -18.31 28.71
CA ALA A 76 1.47 -17.30 29.64
C ALA A 76 1.55 -15.93 28.92
N VAL A 77 0.68 -15.01 29.32
CA VAL A 77 0.70 -13.62 28.86
C VAL A 77 1.65 -12.84 29.78
N ARG A 78 2.57 -12.07 29.19
CA ARG A 78 3.45 -11.19 29.97
C ARG A 78 2.60 -10.18 30.74
N PRO A 79 2.97 -9.83 31.99
CA PRO A 79 2.28 -8.77 32.70
C PRO A 79 2.37 -7.46 31.90
N PRO A 80 1.34 -6.59 31.98
CA PRO A 80 1.38 -5.29 31.33
C PRO A 80 2.62 -4.50 31.71
N SER A 81 3.24 -3.86 30.71
CA SER A 81 4.38 -2.98 30.96
C SER A 81 3.94 -1.65 31.56
N MET A 82 2.70 -1.22 31.32
CA MET A 82 2.13 -0.02 31.93
C MET A 82 1.54 -0.32 33.30
N THR A 83 1.84 0.54 34.27
CA THR A 83 1.33 0.43 35.66
C THR A 83 0.17 1.38 35.96
N ARG A 84 -0.06 2.38 35.11
CA ARG A 84 -1.17 3.33 35.24
C ARG A 84 -2.51 2.64 35.00
N ARG A 85 -3.55 3.07 35.71
CA ARG A 85 -4.94 2.70 35.43
C ARG A 85 -5.72 3.89 34.86
N GLY A 86 -6.70 3.58 34.03
CA GLY A 86 -7.66 4.56 33.55
C GLY A 86 -8.73 4.84 34.61
N SER A 87 -9.44 5.94 34.44
CA SER A 87 -10.67 6.24 35.19
C SER A 87 -11.86 6.27 34.23
N PRO A 88 -13.11 6.15 34.73
CA PRO A 88 -14.30 6.34 33.92
C PRO A 88 -14.21 7.62 33.07
N GLY A 89 -14.55 7.50 31.79
CA GLY A 89 -14.55 8.62 30.85
C GLY A 89 -15.82 9.47 30.96
N PRO A 90 -15.87 10.62 30.26
CA PRO A 90 -17.08 11.42 30.17
C PRO A 90 -18.28 10.59 29.70
N LYS A 91 -19.45 10.83 30.30
CA LYS A 91 -20.70 10.19 29.87
C LYS A 91 -21.15 10.80 28.54
N LEU A 92 -21.47 9.94 27.57
CA LEU A 92 -21.95 10.33 26.25
C LEU A 92 -23.12 9.44 25.84
N SER A 93 -24.08 10.02 25.13
CA SER A 93 -25.20 9.30 24.53
C SER A 93 -25.34 9.66 23.04
N PRO A 94 -26.08 8.87 22.24
CA PRO A 94 -26.20 9.09 20.79
C PRO A 94 -26.69 10.48 20.38
N LYS A 95 -27.45 11.19 21.23
CA LYS A 95 -27.93 12.55 20.97
C LYS A 95 -26.86 13.64 21.15
N ASP A 96 -25.75 13.32 21.83
CA ASP A 96 -24.71 14.29 22.20
C ASP A 96 -23.62 14.40 21.11
N VAL A 97 -23.71 13.59 20.06
CA VAL A 97 -22.66 13.47 19.04
C VAL A 97 -23.21 13.72 17.64
N ARG A 98 -22.31 14.21 16.77
CA ARG A 98 -22.62 14.40 15.36
C ARG A 98 -22.87 13.06 14.68
N THR A 99 -23.91 13.00 13.86
CA THR A 99 -24.16 11.91 12.92
C THR A 99 -23.69 12.30 11.52
N PHE A 100 -23.36 11.30 10.72
CA PHE A 100 -22.91 11.47 9.34
C PHE A 100 -23.80 10.66 8.40
N PRO A 101 -24.19 11.23 7.25
CA PRO A 101 -25.01 10.53 6.27
C PRO A 101 -24.27 9.32 5.66
N ALA A 102 -25.03 8.44 5.01
CA ALA A 102 -24.53 7.15 4.53
C ALA A 102 -23.64 7.25 3.27
N ASP A 103 -23.68 8.37 2.57
CA ASP A 103 -22.84 8.71 1.42
C ASP A 103 -21.43 9.15 1.83
N VAL A 104 -21.24 9.65 3.06
CA VAL A 104 -19.91 9.87 3.63
C VAL A 104 -19.26 8.51 3.90
N SER A 105 -18.16 8.23 3.20
CA SER A 105 -17.39 6.99 3.35
C SER A 105 -17.02 6.71 4.81
N LEU A 106 -17.00 5.43 5.22
CA LEU A 106 -16.53 5.03 6.55
C LEU A 106 -15.11 5.55 6.84
N TYR A 107 -14.23 5.49 5.85
CA TYR A 107 -12.83 5.92 5.94
C TYR A 107 -12.62 7.35 5.40
N ASP A 108 -13.65 8.20 5.47
CA ASP A 108 -13.48 9.62 5.20
C ASP A 108 -12.58 10.26 6.27
N ALA A 109 -11.51 10.94 5.83
CA ALA A 109 -10.47 11.51 6.68
C ALA A 109 -10.94 12.74 7.50
N GLY A 110 -12.04 13.38 7.09
CA GLY A 110 -12.64 14.52 7.79
C GLY A 110 -13.74 14.12 8.78
N SER A 111 -14.08 12.85 8.86
CA SER A 111 -15.15 12.34 9.71
C SER A 111 -14.61 11.72 11.01
N LEU A 112 -15.25 12.05 12.12
CA LEU A 112 -15.05 11.40 13.42
C LEU A 112 -16.40 10.84 13.89
N ARG A 113 -16.73 9.64 13.42
CA ARG A 113 -17.96 8.94 13.82
C ARG A 113 -17.83 8.45 15.25
N THR A 114 -18.95 8.40 15.97
CA THR A 114 -19.00 7.84 17.33
C THR A 114 -19.71 6.48 17.32
N MET A 115 -19.01 5.45 17.75
CA MET A 115 -19.51 4.08 17.91
C MET A 115 -19.86 3.84 19.38
N PHE A 116 -21.15 3.66 19.67
CA PHE A 116 -21.60 3.21 20.99
C PHE A 116 -21.68 1.71 21.00
N LEU A 117 -21.06 1.05 21.97
CA LEU A 117 -21.17 -0.38 22.24
C LEU A 117 -21.89 -0.56 23.57
N GLN A 118 -22.95 -1.36 23.57
CA GLN A 118 -23.74 -1.71 24.74
C GLN A 118 -23.59 -3.20 25.00
N PHE A 119 -22.90 -3.55 26.07
CA PHE A 119 -22.77 -4.91 26.57
C PHE A 119 -23.85 -5.19 27.62
N GLU A 120 -24.19 -6.47 27.78
CA GLU A 120 -25.17 -6.94 28.78
C GLU A 120 -24.62 -6.86 30.21
N GLY A 121 -23.35 -7.24 30.41
CA GLY A 121 -22.68 -7.26 31.71
C GLY A 121 -21.80 -6.05 31.98
N ASP A 122 -21.70 -5.67 33.25
CA ASP A 122 -20.76 -4.64 33.71
C ASP A 122 -19.30 -5.13 33.70
N ASP A 123 -19.07 -6.45 33.71
CA ASP A 123 -17.75 -7.10 33.64
C ASP A 123 -17.30 -7.40 32.20
N TRP A 124 -17.86 -6.70 31.21
CA TRP A 124 -17.57 -6.92 29.78
C TRP A 124 -16.08 -6.86 29.44
N GLU A 125 -15.28 -6.04 30.15
CA GLU A 125 -13.84 -5.92 29.89
C GLU A 125 -13.10 -7.21 30.33
N GLN A 126 -13.49 -7.78 31.47
CA GLN A 126 -12.96 -9.04 31.97
C GLN A 126 -13.47 -10.22 31.15
N GLU A 127 -14.71 -10.17 30.66
CA GLU A 127 -15.26 -11.17 29.75
C GLU A 127 -14.50 -11.19 28.42
N LEU A 128 -14.31 -10.03 27.77
CA LEU A 128 -13.49 -9.92 26.56
C LEU A 128 -12.05 -10.40 26.80
N ALA A 129 -11.46 -10.08 27.95
CA ALA A 129 -10.11 -10.53 28.29
C ALA A 129 -10.05 -12.05 28.51
N ALA A 130 -11.10 -12.67 29.02
CA ALA A 130 -11.19 -14.12 29.17
C ALA A 130 -11.28 -14.84 27.81
N PHE A 131 -11.88 -14.23 26.80
CA PHE A 131 -12.01 -14.81 25.47
C PHE A 131 -10.92 -14.39 24.48
N TYR A 132 -9.90 -13.66 24.93
CA TYR A 132 -8.73 -13.34 24.10
C TYR A 132 -8.00 -14.64 23.67
N HIS A 133 -7.72 -14.78 22.36
CA HIS A 133 -7.26 -16.01 21.70
C HIS A 133 -8.23 -17.20 21.75
N THR A 134 -9.53 -16.93 21.66
CA THR A 134 -10.58 -17.94 21.49
C THR A 134 -11.44 -17.58 20.29
N ASP A 135 -12.22 -18.54 19.79
CA ASP A 135 -13.19 -18.33 18.71
C ASP A 135 -14.48 -17.60 19.16
N VAL A 136 -14.57 -17.23 20.45
CA VAL A 136 -15.74 -16.56 21.03
C VAL A 136 -15.63 -15.05 20.88
N GLU A 137 -16.61 -14.44 20.19
CA GLU A 137 -16.84 -12.99 20.21
C GLU A 137 -17.94 -12.65 21.22
N VAL A 138 -17.72 -11.64 22.07
CA VAL A 138 -18.70 -11.19 23.06
C VAL A 138 -19.74 -10.31 22.37
N PRO A 139 -21.05 -10.64 22.45
CA PRO A 139 -22.08 -9.87 21.78
C PRO A 139 -22.29 -8.49 22.43
N ALA A 140 -22.49 -7.49 21.58
CA ALA A 140 -22.91 -6.15 21.98
C ALA A 140 -23.97 -5.60 21.02
N THR A 141 -24.69 -4.57 21.45
CA THR A 141 -25.45 -3.70 20.54
C THR A 141 -24.56 -2.52 20.13
N ALA A 142 -24.33 -2.35 18.84
CA ALA A 142 -23.66 -1.17 18.30
C ALA A 142 -24.67 -0.10 17.86
N ILE A 143 -24.44 1.16 18.23
CA ILE A 143 -25.21 2.31 17.74
C ILE A 143 -24.24 3.30 17.11
N VAL A 144 -24.48 3.67 15.86
CA VAL A 144 -23.64 4.61 15.12
C VAL A 144 -24.48 5.34 14.06
N ASP A 145 -24.33 6.66 13.99
CA ASP A 145 -25.09 7.54 13.10
C ASP A 145 -26.62 7.35 13.17
N GLY A 146 -27.13 7.14 14.39
CA GLY A 146 -28.56 6.91 14.64
C GLY A 146 -29.08 5.53 14.23
N LYS A 147 -28.22 4.63 13.73
CA LYS A 147 -28.58 3.25 13.40
C LYS A 147 -28.15 2.30 14.50
N THR A 148 -28.99 1.29 14.76
CA THR A 148 -28.74 0.22 15.74
C THR A 148 -28.43 -1.08 15.01
N TYR A 149 -27.36 -1.75 15.44
CA TYR A 149 -26.92 -3.05 14.97
C TYR A 149 -26.87 -3.97 16.19
N ARG A 150 -27.75 -4.98 16.22
CA ARG A 150 -27.82 -5.92 17.34
C ARG A 150 -26.82 -7.04 17.11
N ASP A 151 -26.41 -7.66 18.22
CA ASP A 151 -25.61 -8.88 18.23
C ASP A 151 -24.33 -8.76 17.38
N VAL A 152 -23.65 -7.61 17.46
CA VAL A 152 -22.31 -7.48 16.88
C VAL A 152 -21.33 -8.22 17.78
N GLY A 153 -20.38 -8.94 17.18
CA GLY A 153 -19.32 -9.60 17.91
C GLY A 153 -18.21 -8.60 18.25
N VAL A 154 -17.76 -8.59 19.49
CA VAL A 154 -16.62 -7.79 19.94
C VAL A 154 -15.56 -8.70 20.54
N SER A 155 -14.30 -8.46 20.18
CA SER A 155 -13.14 -9.18 20.73
C SER A 155 -11.95 -8.25 20.90
N PHE A 156 -11.08 -8.56 21.85
CA PHE A 156 -9.74 -7.95 21.87
C PHE A 156 -8.87 -8.52 20.76
N ARG A 157 -8.00 -7.68 20.21
CA ARG A 157 -7.10 -8.06 19.11
C ARG A 157 -5.67 -7.60 19.37
N GLY A 158 -4.80 -7.81 18.38
CA GLY A 158 -3.39 -7.41 18.47
C GLY A 158 -2.62 -8.29 19.44
N ASN A 159 -1.41 -7.88 19.76
CA ASN A 159 -0.49 -8.68 20.56
C ASN A 159 0.21 -7.80 21.60
N ASN A 160 1.29 -7.10 21.24
CA ASN A 160 1.95 -6.14 22.14
C ASN A 160 0.98 -5.03 22.58
N SER A 161 0.16 -4.54 21.65
CA SER A 161 -0.89 -3.54 21.91
C SER A 161 -1.95 -3.98 22.92
N PHE A 162 -2.18 -5.29 23.08
CA PHE A 162 -3.09 -5.83 24.10
C PHE A 162 -2.33 -6.12 25.40
N THR A 163 -1.24 -6.87 25.30
CA THR A 163 -0.48 -7.37 26.45
C THR A 163 0.22 -6.27 27.25
N ALA A 164 0.70 -5.20 26.60
CA ALA A 164 1.35 -4.07 27.26
C ALA A 164 0.36 -3.20 28.06
N VAL A 165 -0.94 -3.28 27.74
CA VAL A 165 -1.96 -2.37 28.25
C VAL A 165 -2.80 -3.07 29.32
N PRO A 166 -2.80 -2.58 30.57
CA PRO A 166 -3.63 -3.15 31.62
C PRO A 166 -5.12 -2.89 31.36
N GLU A 167 -5.96 -3.66 32.04
CA GLU A 167 -7.38 -3.38 32.16
C GLU A 167 -7.62 -1.92 32.61
N SER A 168 -8.75 -1.33 32.21
CA SER A 168 -9.15 0.07 32.34
C SER A 168 -8.47 1.06 31.39
N LEU A 169 -7.43 0.66 30.66
CA LEU A 169 -6.83 1.46 29.58
C LEU A 169 -7.27 0.94 28.21
N LYS A 170 -7.02 1.73 27.16
CA LYS A 170 -7.50 1.43 25.81
C LYS A 170 -6.81 0.21 25.23
N ARG A 171 -7.51 -0.92 25.23
CA ARG A 171 -7.12 -2.13 24.50
C ARG A 171 -7.75 -2.14 23.11
N PRO A 172 -7.06 -2.66 22.09
CA PRO A 172 -7.56 -2.62 20.72
C PRO A 172 -8.72 -3.61 20.54
N LEU A 173 -9.73 -3.19 19.79
CA LEU A 173 -10.97 -3.95 19.59
C LEU A 173 -11.11 -4.39 18.13
N LYS A 174 -11.66 -5.58 17.91
CA LYS A 174 -12.28 -5.99 16.65
C LYS A 174 -13.80 -5.95 16.85
N ILE A 175 -14.52 -5.41 15.88
CA ILE A 175 -16.00 -5.44 15.84
C ILE A 175 -16.42 -6.17 14.57
N SER A 176 -17.24 -7.20 14.70
CA SER A 176 -17.82 -8.01 13.63
C SER A 176 -19.33 -7.77 13.58
N PHE A 177 -19.79 -7.00 12.60
CA PHE A 177 -21.21 -6.70 12.40
C PHE A 177 -22.02 -7.91 11.96
N ASP A 178 -21.38 -8.85 11.25
CA ASP A 178 -21.98 -10.07 10.73
C ASP A 178 -21.79 -11.28 11.65
N SER A 179 -21.37 -11.06 12.91
CA SER A 179 -21.12 -12.12 13.88
C SER A 179 -22.33 -13.07 14.04
N VAL A 180 -23.54 -12.49 14.12
CA VAL A 180 -24.81 -13.24 14.17
C VAL A 180 -25.61 -13.09 12.89
N HIS A 181 -25.72 -11.86 12.38
CA HIS A 181 -26.58 -11.54 11.24
C HIS A 181 -25.73 -11.43 9.97
N ALA A 182 -25.65 -12.48 9.16
CA ALA A 182 -24.72 -12.57 8.01
C ALA A 182 -24.81 -11.39 7.00
N ASP A 183 -25.99 -10.77 6.89
CA ASP A 183 -26.24 -9.62 6.01
C ASP A 183 -26.01 -8.26 6.69
N GLN A 184 -25.74 -8.23 7.99
CA GLN A 184 -25.53 -7.00 8.75
C GLN A 184 -24.12 -6.43 8.47
N HIS A 185 -24.09 -5.17 8.05
CA HIS A 185 -22.87 -4.45 7.72
C HIS A 185 -23.01 -2.96 8.02
N PHE A 186 -21.90 -2.31 8.37
CA PHE A 186 -21.84 -0.87 8.55
C PHE A 186 -21.18 -0.20 7.34
N LEU A 187 -21.93 0.62 6.60
CA LEU A 187 -21.44 1.36 5.42
C LEU A 187 -20.70 0.47 4.41
N ARG A 188 -21.15 -0.79 4.25
CA ARG A 188 -20.60 -1.91 3.45
C ARG A 188 -19.49 -2.76 4.09
N TYR A 189 -19.11 -2.47 5.33
CA TYR A 189 -18.05 -3.17 6.05
C TYR A 189 -18.63 -4.08 7.13
N ARG A 190 -18.13 -5.33 7.18
CA ARG A 190 -18.49 -6.31 8.20
C ARG A 190 -17.60 -6.25 9.42
N THR A 191 -16.33 -5.88 9.23
CA THR A 191 -15.34 -5.88 10.31
C THR A 191 -14.66 -4.52 10.43
N LEU A 192 -14.53 -4.03 11.66
CA LEU A 192 -13.71 -2.88 12.02
C LEU A 192 -12.56 -3.30 12.93
N HIS A 193 -11.36 -2.77 12.67
CA HIS A 193 -10.21 -2.93 13.55
C HIS A 193 -9.90 -1.59 14.22
N LEU A 194 -10.18 -1.49 15.51
CA LEU A 194 -9.93 -0.31 16.33
C LEU A 194 -8.60 -0.50 17.05
N LEU A 195 -7.57 0.20 16.58
CA LEU A 195 -6.23 0.22 17.19
C LEU A 195 -6.22 1.14 18.40
N ASN A 196 -5.29 0.96 19.33
CA ASN A 196 -5.23 1.76 20.56
C ASN A 196 -4.10 2.80 20.61
N ALA A 197 -3.40 3.02 19.48
CA ALA A 197 -2.24 3.92 19.39
C ALA A 197 -1.11 3.58 20.38
N ASN A 198 -0.95 2.30 20.74
CA ASN A 198 0.19 1.86 21.54
C ASN A 198 1.51 2.26 20.85
N GLN A 199 2.43 2.86 21.62
CA GLN A 199 3.71 3.42 21.14
C GLN A 199 3.59 4.61 20.16
N ASP A 200 2.38 5.10 19.90
CA ASP A 200 2.14 6.30 19.09
C ASP A 200 1.37 7.37 19.89
N PRO A 201 2.06 8.25 20.64
CA PRO A 201 1.41 9.34 21.37
C PRO A 201 0.64 10.30 20.45
N THR A 202 0.98 10.35 19.16
CA THR A 202 0.35 11.27 18.20
C THR A 202 -0.94 10.72 17.60
N TYR A 203 -1.16 9.40 17.67
CA TYR A 203 -2.21 8.67 16.95
C TYR A 203 -2.11 8.72 15.41
N LEU A 204 -1.09 9.37 14.84
CA LEU A 204 -1.05 9.70 13.41
C LEU A 204 -0.23 8.73 12.56
N ARG A 205 0.70 7.97 13.13
CA ARG A 205 1.76 7.32 12.35
C ARG A 205 1.23 6.33 11.32
N SER A 206 0.33 5.45 11.73
CA SER A 206 -0.32 4.51 10.80
C SER A 206 -1.18 5.24 9.75
N LEU A 207 -1.83 6.35 10.11
CA LEU A 207 -2.63 7.15 9.18
C LEU A 207 -1.76 7.77 8.11
N LEU A 208 -0.71 8.48 8.52
CA LEU A 208 0.21 9.13 7.59
C LEU A 208 0.90 8.09 6.69
N TYR A 209 1.34 6.97 7.27
CA TYR A 209 2.01 5.92 6.51
C TYR A 209 1.09 5.33 5.44
N LEU A 210 -0.12 4.92 5.81
CA LEU A 210 -1.07 4.33 4.86
C LEU A 210 -1.60 5.35 3.85
N ASP A 211 -1.78 6.61 4.24
CA ASP A 211 -2.15 7.68 3.31
C ASP A 211 -1.09 7.93 2.24
N VAL A 212 0.20 7.96 2.62
CA VAL A 212 1.31 8.04 1.67
C VAL A 212 1.35 6.80 0.78
N ALA A 213 1.25 5.60 1.38
CA ALA A 213 1.35 4.34 0.67
C ALA A 213 0.27 4.18 -0.42
N ARG A 214 -0.93 4.75 -0.23
CA ARG A 214 -2.02 4.71 -1.23
C ARG A 214 -1.70 5.43 -2.55
N GLU A 215 -0.69 6.30 -2.61
CA GLU A 215 -0.23 6.87 -3.90
C GLU A 215 0.65 5.90 -4.69
N TYR A 216 1.23 4.90 -4.04
CA TYR A 216 2.22 4.01 -4.65
C TYR A 216 1.69 2.59 -4.86
N ILE A 217 0.93 2.06 -3.91
CA ILE A 217 0.44 0.68 -3.92
C ILE A 217 -1.02 0.57 -3.47
N PRO A 218 -1.76 -0.43 -4.00
CA PRO A 218 -2.99 -0.93 -3.40
C PRO A 218 -2.82 -1.24 -1.89
N THR A 219 -3.39 -0.42 -0.99
CA THR A 219 -3.24 -0.62 0.46
C THR A 219 -4.47 -0.20 1.27
N LEU A 220 -4.47 -0.58 2.54
CA LEU A 220 -5.55 -0.39 3.51
C LEU A 220 -5.83 1.10 3.76
N LYS A 221 -7.09 1.40 4.11
CA LYS A 221 -7.52 2.72 4.59
C LYS A 221 -7.53 2.77 6.11
N VAL A 222 -7.39 3.97 6.66
CA VAL A 222 -7.46 4.21 8.10
C VAL A 222 -8.02 5.61 8.36
N ASN A 223 -8.82 5.75 9.42
CA ASN A 223 -9.28 7.03 9.95
C ASN A 223 -9.45 6.95 11.46
N PHE A 224 -10.29 7.81 12.05
CA PHE A 224 -10.58 7.80 13.48
C PHE A 224 -12.05 7.50 13.77
N VAL A 225 -12.28 6.75 14.86
CA VAL A 225 -13.60 6.51 15.44
C VAL A 225 -13.54 6.82 16.94
N ARG A 226 -14.51 7.57 17.45
CA ARG A 226 -14.71 7.70 18.91
C ARG A 226 -15.50 6.50 19.40
N VAL A 227 -15.05 5.85 20.47
CA VAL A 227 -15.73 4.69 21.06
C VAL A 227 -16.38 5.10 22.37
N VAL A 228 -17.61 4.66 22.59
CA VAL A 228 -18.34 4.81 23.84
C VAL A 228 -18.83 3.42 24.25
N ILE A 229 -18.53 2.97 25.47
CA ILE A 229 -18.94 1.64 25.96
C ILE A 229 -19.83 1.85 27.18
N ASN A 230 -21.03 1.28 27.17
CA ASN A 230 -22.03 1.42 28.24
C ASN A 230 -22.23 2.88 28.70
N GLY A 231 -22.24 3.81 27.74
CA GLY A 231 -22.44 5.25 27.96
C GLY A 231 -21.20 6.02 28.42
N GLU A 232 -20.03 5.38 28.57
CA GLU A 232 -18.76 6.04 28.91
C GLU A 232 -17.87 6.20 27.70
N SER A 233 -17.26 7.37 27.51
CA SER A 233 -16.26 7.57 26.45
C SER A 233 -14.99 6.77 26.73
N TRP A 234 -14.56 6.00 25.73
CA TRP A 234 -13.27 5.32 25.67
C TRP A 234 -12.27 6.06 24.77
N GLY A 235 -12.62 7.27 24.34
CA GLY A 235 -11.80 8.13 23.51
C GLY A 235 -11.72 7.69 22.05
N VAL A 236 -10.68 8.17 21.35
CA VAL A 236 -10.51 7.98 19.90
C VAL A 236 -9.61 6.79 19.59
N TYR A 237 -10.04 5.93 18.69
CA TYR A 237 -9.26 4.80 18.16
C TYR A 237 -8.93 5.06 16.69
N PRO A 238 -7.68 4.86 16.24
CA PRO A 238 -7.41 4.65 14.82
C PRO A 238 -8.22 3.43 14.33
N ASN A 239 -9.10 3.65 13.37
CA ASN A 239 -9.93 2.63 12.75
C ASN A 239 -9.28 2.22 11.42
N GLN A 240 -8.68 1.04 11.39
CA GLN A 240 -8.04 0.50 10.19
C GLN A 240 -8.99 -0.46 9.45
N GLN A 241 -8.97 -0.39 8.12
CA GLN A 241 -9.63 -1.35 7.26
C GLN A 241 -9.12 -2.77 7.51
N ALA A 242 -10.05 -3.70 7.64
CA ALA A 242 -9.72 -5.11 7.70
C ALA A 242 -9.16 -5.56 6.34
N PHE A 243 -8.05 -6.30 6.37
CA PHE A 243 -7.55 -7.03 5.20
C PHE A 243 -8.46 -8.24 4.96
N GLY A 244 -9.33 -8.12 3.96
CA GLY A 244 -10.44 -9.02 3.70
C GLY A 244 -11.14 -8.71 2.37
N LYS A 245 -12.29 -9.36 2.13
CA LYS A 245 -13.05 -9.20 0.88
C LYS A 245 -13.46 -7.76 0.60
N GLU A 246 -13.76 -6.98 1.63
CA GLU A 246 -14.14 -5.58 1.50
C GLU A 246 -12.95 -4.71 1.06
N PHE A 247 -11.73 -5.02 1.52
CA PHE A 247 -10.51 -4.40 1.00
C PHE A 247 -10.29 -4.74 -0.47
N LEU A 248 -10.37 -6.03 -0.84
CA LEU A 248 -10.21 -6.45 -2.23
C LEU A 248 -11.24 -5.77 -3.14
N ARG A 249 -12.50 -5.70 -2.70
CA ARG A 249 -13.58 -5.02 -3.44
C ARG A 249 -13.29 -3.53 -3.65
N ASP A 250 -12.81 -2.87 -2.60
CA ASP A 250 -12.53 -1.43 -2.63
C ASP A 250 -11.35 -1.10 -3.56
N VAL A 251 -10.30 -1.93 -3.52
CA VAL A 251 -9.00 -1.59 -4.11
C VAL A 251 -8.75 -2.33 -5.42
N TYR A 252 -9.03 -3.62 -5.48
CA TYR A 252 -8.82 -4.46 -6.67
C TYR A 252 -10.08 -4.64 -7.53
N LYS A 253 -11.25 -4.20 -7.05
CA LYS A 253 -12.55 -4.42 -7.70
C LYS A 253 -12.88 -5.89 -7.94
N ASP A 254 -12.29 -6.75 -7.11
CA ASP A 254 -12.43 -8.21 -7.11
C ASP A 254 -12.54 -8.66 -5.64
N THR A 255 -13.14 -9.81 -5.38
CA THR A 255 -13.20 -10.42 -4.04
C THR A 255 -12.68 -11.87 -4.00
N THR A 256 -12.18 -12.35 -5.13
CA THR A 256 -11.55 -13.66 -5.29
C THR A 256 -10.06 -13.58 -4.96
N GLY A 257 -9.35 -14.70 -5.09
CA GLY A 257 -7.93 -14.80 -4.77
C GLY A 257 -7.65 -15.19 -3.32
N THR A 258 -6.37 -15.44 -3.02
CA THR A 258 -5.93 -15.92 -1.70
C THR A 258 -5.23 -14.82 -0.93
N GLN A 259 -5.58 -14.68 0.34
CA GLN A 259 -5.06 -13.65 1.23
C GLN A 259 -4.23 -14.31 2.34
N TRP A 260 -3.10 -13.70 2.67
CA TRP A 260 -2.23 -14.13 3.76
C TRP A 260 -1.82 -12.95 4.62
N LYS A 261 -1.53 -13.24 5.88
CA LYS A 261 -0.90 -12.31 6.80
C LYS A 261 0.46 -12.87 7.24
N SER A 262 1.48 -12.02 7.25
CA SER A 262 2.76 -12.29 7.90
C SER A 262 2.77 -11.58 9.27
N PRO A 263 2.55 -12.27 10.40
CA PRO A 263 2.53 -11.64 11.72
C PRO A 263 3.93 -11.11 12.11
N ASN A 264 3.98 -10.31 13.18
CA ASN A 264 5.25 -9.84 13.75
C ASN A 264 6.19 -11.02 14.07
N ASN A 265 7.35 -11.04 13.42
CA ASN A 265 8.23 -12.20 13.38
C ASN A 265 9.72 -11.81 13.25
N SER A 266 10.36 -11.38 14.34
CA SER A 266 11.73 -10.83 14.31
C SER A 266 12.88 -11.78 13.89
N VAL A 267 12.62 -12.96 13.30
CA VAL A 267 13.67 -13.96 12.96
C VAL A 267 13.36 -14.81 11.69
N GLY A 268 12.35 -14.50 10.87
CA GLY A 268 12.08 -15.29 9.65
C GLY A 268 10.79 -14.92 8.94
N GLY A 269 10.59 -15.41 7.70
CA GLY A 269 9.36 -15.18 6.93
C GLY A 269 9.41 -14.08 5.87
N GLY A 270 10.53 -13.39 5.65
CA GLY A 270 10.71 -12.40 4.57
C GLY A 270 10.76 -13.01 3.15
N LEU A 271 9.75 -13.82 2.80
CA LEU A 271 9.63 -14.59 1.56
C LEU A 271 10.83 -15.51 1.26
N SER A 272 11.53 -15.96 2.30
CA SER A 272 12.61 -16.94 2.20
C SER A 272 12.06 -18.29 1.73
N TYR A 273 12.81 -18.98 0.86
CA TYR A 273 12.49 -20.35 0.49
C TYR A 273 12.91 -21.29 1.62
N LEU A 274 11.94 -22.03 2.17
CA LEU A 274 12.14 -22.94 3.30
C LEU A 274 12.16 -24.42 2.86
N GLY A 275 12.07 -24.69 1.56
CA GLY A 275 11.82 -26.01 1.00
C GLY A 275 10.37 -26.18 0.55
N ASN A 276 9.95 -27.41 0.26
CA ASN A 276 8.58 -27.68 -0.23
C ASN A 276 7.61 -28.13 0.88
N ASP A 277 8.06 -28.19 2.13
CA ASP A 277 7.22 -28.59 3.26
C ASP A 277 6.36 -27.41 3.72
N VAL A 278 5.04 -27.52 3.50
CA VAL A 278 4.04 -26.51 3.90
C VAL A 278 4.07 -26.24 5.41
N ALA A 279 4.43 -27.23 6.24
CA ALA A 279 4.49 -27.03 7.69
C ALA A 279 5.50 -25.95 8.09
N LEU A 280 6.57 -25.76 7.31
CA LEU A 280 7.56 -24.71 7.54
C LEU A 280 6.98 -23.31 7.28
N TYR A 281 6.07 -23.19 6.30
CA TYR A 281 5.45 -21.91 5.92
C TYR A 281 4.31 -21.53 6.88
N ARG A 282 3.57 -22.52 7.42
CA ARG A 282 2.53 -22.30 8.44
C ARG A 282 3.02 -21.60 9.70
N ARG A 283 4.32 -21.65 9.98
CA ARG A 283 4.92 -20.89 11.09
C ARG A 283 4.94 -19.38 10.83
N TRP A 284 5.00 -18.96 9.57
CA TRP A 284 5.28 -17.57 9.19
C TRP A 284 4.14 -16.88 8.46
N TYR A 285 3.17 -17.65 7.94
CA TYR A 285 2.04 -17.12 7.19
C TYR A 285 0.73 -17.70 7.69
N GLU A 286 -0.23 -16.81 7.93
CA GLU A 286 -1.61 -17.15 8.24
C GLU A 286 -2.43 -17.02 6.95
N MET A 287 -2.94 -18.13 6.42
CA MET A 287 -3.89 -18.10 5.30
C MET A 287 -5.25 -17.61 5.80
N LYS A 288 -5.84 -16.64 5.11
CA LYS A 288 -7.22 -16.23 5.35
C LYS A 288 -8.18 -17.15 4.60
N GLY A 289 -9.10 -17.77 5.33
CA GLY A 289 -10.12 -18.65 4.76
C GLY A 289 -9.82 -20.13 4.99
N LYS A 290 -10.37 -20.99 4.13
CA LYS A 290 -10.14 -22.43 4.23
C LYS A 290 -8.73 -22.75 3.78
N ASP A 291 -8.12 -23.73 4.46
CA ASP A 291 -6.82 -24.24 4.09
C ASP A 291 -6.83 -24.82 2.67
N ASP A 292 -5.86 -24.42 1.84
CA ASP A 292 -5.78 -24.79 0.42
C ASP A 292 -4.34 -25.18 0.03
N PRO A 293 -4.07 -26.47 -0.24
CA PRO A 293 -2.75 -26.93 -0.69
C PRO A 293 -2.23 -26.23 -1.96
N ALA A 294 -3.10 -25.86 -2.90
CA ALA A 294 -2.69 -25.19 -4.13
C ALA A 294 -2.21 -23.75 -3.86
N ALA A 295 -2.88 -23.05 -2.95
CA ALA A 295 -2.45 -21.72 -2.54
C ALA A 295 -1.12 -21.74 -1.77
N TRP A 296 -0.89 -22.73 -0.90
CA TRP A 296 0.42 -22.93 -0.27
C TRP A 296 1.51 -23.19 -1.32
N ALA A 297 1.23 -24.06 -2.31
CA ALA A 297 2.17 -24.32 -3.40
C ALA A 297 2.49 -23.05 -4.22
N ALA A 298 1.52 -22.15 -4.42
CA ALA A 298 1.74 -20.86 -5.09
C ALA A 298 2.69 -19.95 -4.30
N LEU A 299 2.50 -19.84 -2.98
CA LEU A 299 3.41 -19.10 -2.10
C LEU A 299 4.83 -19.68 -2.13
N ILE A 300 4.95 -21.00 -1.98
CA ILE A 300 6.23 -21.72 -2.07
C ILE A 300 6.90 -21.44 -3.42
N ARG A 301 6.15 -21.50 -4.53
CA ARG A 301 6.66 -21.23 -5.89
C ARG A 301 7.30 -19.85 -5.98
N VAL A 302 6.68 -18.81 -5.44
CA VAL A 302 7.25 -17.46 -5.44
C VAL A 302 8.57 -17.42 -4.66
N THR A 303 8.59 -17.98 -3.45
CA THR A 303 9.83 -18.02 -2.64
C THR A 303 10.96 -18.80 -3.32
N ARG A 304 10.62 -19.89 -4.01
CA ARG A 304 11.58 -20.70 -4.77
C ARG A 304 12.13 -19.95 -5.99
N VAL A 305 11.28 -19.26 -6.75
CA VAL A 305 11.73 -18.43 -7.90
C VAL A 305 12.66 -17.32 -7.41
N LEU A 306 12.33 -16.65 -6.29
CA LEU A 306 13.23 -15.69 -5.65
C LEU A 306 14.59 -16.31 -5.28
N ASN A 307 14.58 -17.54 -4.78
CA ASN A 307 15.79 -18.21 -4.31
C ASN A 307 16.68 -18.71 -5.45
N ASP A 308 16.11 -19.48 -6.38
CA ASP A 308 16.83 -20.34 -7.33
C ASP A 308 17.13 -19.63 -8.66
N THR A 309 16.39 -18.57 -9.02
CA THR A 309 16.58 -17.90 -10.30
C THR A 309 17.83 -17.01 -10.28
N PRO A 310 18.73 -17.12 -11.29
CA PRO A 310 19.85 -16.21 -11.45
C PRO A 310 19.40 -14.74 -11.51
N VAL A 311 20.21 -13.84 -10.95
CA VAL A 311 19.86 -12.41 -10.79
C VAL A 311 19.45 -11.76 -12.11
N GLU A 312 20.14 -12.08 -13.19
CA GLU A 312 19.89 -11.55 -14.54
C GLU A 312 18.58 -12.03 -15.19
N GLN A 313 18.00 -13.13 -14.69
CA GLN A 313 16.72 -13.69 -15.17
C GLN A 313 15.56 -13.44 -14.20
N LEU A 314 15.85 -12.95 -13.00
CA LEU A 314 14.92 -12.92 -11.88
C LEU A 314 13.66 -12.09 -12.17
N GLU A 315 13.83 -10.89 -12.75
CA GLU A 315 12.68 -10.03 -13.06
C GLU A 315 11.71 -10.73 -14.03
N GLN A 316 12.23 -11.31 -15.12
CA GLN A 316 11.42 -12.00 -16.11
C GLN A 316 10.72 -13.22 -15.53
N ALA A 317 11.39 -13.97 -14.64
CA ALA A 317 10.83 -15.14 -13.99
C ALA A 317 9.71 -14.78 -12.98
N LEU A 318 9.81 -13.63 -12.32
CA LEU A 318 8.81 -13.15 -11.35
C LEU A 318 7.63 -12.45 -11.99
N ALA A 319 7.82 -11.76 -13.12
CA ALA A 319 6.77 -11.00 -13.80
C ALA A 319 5.41 -11.73 -13.95
N PRO A 320 5.33 -13.02 -14.32
CA PRO A 320 4.05 -13.72 -14.43
C PRO A 320 3.40 -14.09 -13.09
N ILE A 321 4.12 -14.05 -11.97
CA ILE A 321 3.64 -14.54 -10.66
C ILE A 321 3.68 -13.47 -9.55
N MET A 322 4.17 -12.27 -9.84
CA MET A 322 4.29 -11.18 -8.87
C MET A 322 4.11 -9.82 -9.55
N ASP A 323 3.53 -8.86 -8.86
CA ASP A 323 3.69 -7.44 -9.17
C ASP A 323 5.04 -6.95 -8.66
N VAL A 324 6.08 -7.10 -9.49
CA VAL A 324 7.46 -6.71 -9.15
C VAL A 324 7.55 -5.22 -8.86
N ASP A 325 6.85 -4.38 -9.62
CA ASP A 325 6.88 -2.93 -9.43
C ASP A 325 6.20 -2.52 -8.12
N GLY A 326 5.03 -3.09 -7.83
CA GLY A 326 4.36 -2.95 -6.54
C GLY A 326 5.23 -3.42 -5.37
N ALA A 327 5.96 -4.53 -5.53
CA ALA A 327 6.91 -5.02 -4.53
C ALA A 327 8.08 -4.04 -4.28
N LEU A 328 8.64 -3.42 -5.33
CA LEU A 328 9.69 -2.40 -5.16
C LEU A 328 9.16 -1.17 -4.42
N LYS A 329 7.94 -0.72 -4.73
CA LYS A 329 7.29 0.41 -4.05
C LYS A 329 6.97 0.09 -2.60
N PHE A 330 6.49 -1.12 -2.31
CA PHE A 330 6.31 -1.62 -0.94
C PHE A 330 7.61 -1.54 -0.14
N LEU A 331 8.72 -2.06 -0.68
CA LEU A 331 10.04 -1.97 -0.03
C LEU A 331 10.51 -0.52 0.12
N ALA A 332 10.23 0.35 -0.86
CA ALA A 332 10.62 1.76 -0.82
C ALA A 332 9.87 2.53 0.27
N LEU A 333 8.57 2.30 0.43
CA LEU A 333 7.75 2.88 1.50
C LEU A 333 8.26 2.49 2.89
N ASP A 334 8.54 1.20 3.09
CA ASP A 334 9.01 0.62 4.34
C ASP A 334 10.31 1.27 4.84
N VAL A 335 11.24 1.55 3.93
CA VAL A 335 12.53 2.20 4.25
C VAL A 335 12.47 3.72 4.21
N ALA A 336 11.72 4.33 3.29
CA ALA A 336 11.64 5.79 3.20
C ALA A 336 10.94 6.38 4.43
N LEU A 337 9.87 5.73 4.89
CA LEU A 337 9.07 6.15 6.05
C LEU A 337 9.54 5.49 7.37
N ILE A 338 10.50 4.56 7.29
CA ILE A 338 11.08 3.81 8.42
C ILE A 338 10.01 3.15 9.28
N ASN A 339 9.39 2.08 8.77
CA ASN A 339 8.58 1.22 9.63
C ASN A 339 9.52 0.25 10.38
N GLY A 340 9.80 0.53 11.65
CA GLY A 340 10.79 -0.21 12.45
C GLY A 340 10.51 -1.70 12.58
N ASP A 341 9.24 -2.10 12.51
CA ASP A 341 8.77 -3.47 12.76
C ASP A 341 8.39 -4.15 11.43
N GLY A 342 8.54 -3.40 10.34
CA GLY A 342 8.20 -3.80 8.99
C GLY A 342 9.21 -4.75 8.35
N TYR A 343 9.12 -4.80 7.03
CA TYR A 343 9.81 -5.80 6.23
C TYR A 343 11.34 -5.69 6.35
N TRP A 344 11.92 -4.50 6.27
CA TRP A 344 13.38 -4.32 6.19
C TRP A 344 14.12 -4.79 7.45
N ASN A 345 13.48 -4.70 8.62
CA ASN A 345 14.11 -5.03 9.90
C ASN A 345 13.65 -6.40 10.43
N ASP A 346 12.35 -6.60 10.67
CA ASP A 346 11.87 -7.84 11.28
C ASP A 346 11.47 -8.87 10.20
N GLY A 347 11.02 -8.42 9.02
CA GLY A 347 10.54 -9.32 7.97
C GLY A 347 9.05 -9.65 8.14
N SER A 348 8.35 -8.77 8.84
CA SER A 348 6.96 -8.89 9.27
C SER A 348 6.10 -7.71 8.81
N ASP A 349 4.85 -7.69 9.29
CA ASP A 349 3.94 -6.56 9.21
C ASP A 349 3.56 -6.22 7.75
N PHE A 350 3.38 -7.28 6.95
CA PHE A 350 2.79 -7.21 5.63
C PHE A 350 1.75 -8.32 5.38
N ASN A 351 0.85 -8.05 4.46
CA ASN A 351 -0.08 -9.02 3.92
C ASN A 351 0.29 -9.37 2.47
N LEU A 352 -0.07 -10.58 2.07
CA LEU A 352 0.09 -11.07 0.71
C LEU A 352 -1.28 -11.32 0.09
N TYR A 353 -1.45 -10.95 -1.16
CA TYR A 353 -2.65 -11.23 -1.94
C TYR A 353 -2.25 -11.84 -3.28
N PHE A 354 -2.69 -13.08 -3.52
CA PHE A 354 -2.64 -13.69 -4.85
C PHE A 354 -3.96 -13.39 -5.55
N ASP A 355 -3.90 -12.62 -6.63
CA ASP A 355 -5.08 -12.32 -7.43
C ASP A 355 -5.60 -13.55 -8.20
N ALA A 356 -6.76 -13.40 -8.87
CA ALA A 356 -7.36 -14.47 -9.66
C ALA A 356 -6.45 -15.03 -10.77
N LYS A 357 -5.42 -14.29 -11.19
CA LYS A 357 -4.43 -14.70 -12.18
C LYS A 357 -3.19 -15.34 -11.56
N GLY A 358 -3.17 -15.48 -10.22
CA GLY A 358 -2.05 -16.04 -9.48
C GLY A 358 -0.87 -15.09 -9.32
N ARG A 359 -1.05 -13.77 -9.54
CA ARG A 359 0.01 -12.78 -9.29
C ARG A 359 -0.02 -12.32 -7.84
N LEU A 360 1.14 -12.33 -7.21
CA LEU A 360 1.34 -11.87 -5.85
C LEU A 360 1.42 -10.34 -5.76
N HIS A 361 0.68 -9.77 -4.83
CA HIS A 361 0.70 -8.37 -4.41
C HIS A 361 1.04 -8.28 -2.92
N LEU A 362 1.73 -7.22 -2.52
CA LEU A 362 2.11 -6.96 -1.13
C LEU A 362 1.48 -5.66 -0.63
N THR A 363 1.05 -5.65 0.62
CA THR A 363 0.59 -4.43 1.30
C THR A 363 1.06 -4.44 2.75
N PRO A 364 1.51 -3.29 3.29
CA PRO A 364 1.88 -3.18 4.69
C PRO A 364 0.66 -3.37 5.60
N HIS A 365 0.89 -3.82 6.82
CA HIS A 365 0.00 -3.65 7.96
C HIS A 365 0.80 -3.16 9.16
N ASP A 366 0.11 -2.72 10.21
CA ASP A 366 0.72 -2.32 11.49
C ASP A 366 1.90 -1.34 11.34
N ALA A 367 1.69 -0.26 10.59
CA ALA A 367 2.74 0.73 10.28
C ALA A 367 2.82 1.85 11.34
N ASN A 368 2.57 1.54 12.61
CA ASN A 368 2.60 2.52 13.71
C ASN A 368 4.00 2.99 14.08
N GLU A 369 5.05 2.29 13.63
CA GLU A 369 6.46 2.64 13.87
C GLU A 369 7.04 3.53 12.77
N GLY A 370 6.28 3.78 11.69
CA GLY A 370 6.59 4.77 10.67
C GLY A 370 6.67 6.20 11.21
N PHE A 371 7.42 7.08 10.54
CA PHE A 371 7.60 8.48 10.95
C PHE A 371 8.19 8.67 12.36
N ARG A 372 8.97 7.68 12.83
CA ARG A 372 9.63 7.71 14.13
C ARG A 372 11.15 7.78 13.94
N GLY A 373 11.81 8.78 14.50
CA GLY A 373 13.27 8.89 14.45
C GLY A 373 14.01 8.29 15.65
N GLY A 374 13.32 7.62 16.57
CA GLY A 374 13.91 6.82 17.65
C GLY A 374 13.35 5.40 17.64
N GLY A 375 14.15 4.39 17.95
CA GLY A 375 13.77 2.98 17.78
C GLY A 375 14.82 2.22 16.95
N ARG A 376 14.41 1.17 16.23
CA ARG A 376 15.29 0.46 15.29
C ARG A 376 15.43 1.27 14.01
N GLY A 377 16.59 1.91 13.84
CA GLY A 377 16.83 2.87 12.77
C GLY A 377 16.55 4.32 13.20
N GLY A 378 17.03 5.27 12.40
CA GLY A 378 16.81 6.70 12.58
C GLY A 378 16.77 7.40 11.21
N PRO A 379 16.60 8.73 11.16
CA PRO A 379 16.44 9.44 9.87
C PRO A 379 17.60 9.21 8.88
N ALA A 380 18.77 8.82 9.37
CA ALA A 380 19.95 8.46 8.57
C ALA A 380 20.03 6.96 8.19
N LEU A 381 18.95 6.18 8.32
CA LEU A 381 18.91 4.76 7.94
C LEU A 381 19.21 4.61 6.45
N ASP A 382 20.28 3.89 6.11
CA ASP A 382 20.71 3.71 4.73
C ASP A 382 19.57 3.13 3.85
N PRO A 383 19.27 3.70 2.67
CA PRO A 383 18.21 3.20 1.79
C PRO A 383 18.49 1.79 1.26
N LEU A 384 19.71 1.27 1.36
CA LEU A 384 20.13 -0.09 1.04
C LEU A 384 20.35 -0.95 2.29
N THR A 385 19.83 -0.54 3.46
CA THR A 385 19.83 -1.37 4.68
C THR A 385 19.31 -2.79 4.42
N ALA A 386 19.84 -3.80 5.12
CA ALA A 386 19.48 -5.21 4.99
C ALA A 386 19.56 -5.81 3.56
N LEU A 387 20.36 -5.21 2.67
CA LEU A 387 20.53 -5.72 1.30
C LEU A 387 21.16 -7.13 1.26
N ASP A 388 22.06 -7.41 2.20
CA ASP A 388 22.79 -8.69 2.27
C ASP A 388 22.17 -9.68 3.27
N ASP A 389 21.00 -9.38 3.84
CA ASP A 389 20.31 -10.28 4.78
C ASP A 389 19.43 -11.30 4.02
N PRO A 390 19.80 -12.59 3.98
CA PRO A 390 19.02 -13.62 3.29
C PRO A 390 17.66 -13.89 3.95
N ASN A 391 17.45 -13.46 5.20
CA ASN A 391 16.13 -13.55 5.86
C ASN A 391 15.15 -12.51 5.34
N LYS A 392 15.63 -11.53 4.58
CA LYS A 392 14.84 -10.53 3.86
C LYS A 392 14.81 -10.83 2.36
N ALA A 393 14.58 -12.09 2.01
CA ALA A 393 14.79 -12.64 0.67
C ALA A 393 14.18 -11.81 -0.47
N LEU A 394 12.96 -11.28 -0.36
CA LEU A 394 12.39 -10.39 -1.39
C LEU A 394 13.31 -9.20 -1.68
N ARG A 395 13.73 -8.48 -0.62
CA ARG A 395 14.60 -7.31 -0.74
C ARG A 395 15.99 -7.71 -1.21
N HIS A 396 16.59 -8.71 -0.57
CA HIS A 396 17.92 -9.21 -0.92
C HIS A 396 18.01 -9.59 -2.40
N LYS A 397 17.03 -10.33 -2.91
CA LYS A 397 17.03 -10.85 -4.29
C LYS A 397 16.61 -9.79 -5.31
N LEU A 398 15.53 -9.05 -5.08
CA LEU A 398 15.11 -8.00 -6.03
C LEU A 398 16.17 -6.91 -6.16
N LEU A 399 16.73 -6.44 -5.04
CA LEU A 399 17.71 -5.37 -5.07
C LEU A 399 19.10 -5.86 -5.48
N ALA A 400 19.35 -7.17 -5.64
CA ALA A 400 20.55 -7.66 -6.30
C ALA A 400 20.53 -7.35 -7.82
N VAL A 401 19.35 -7.23 -8.43
CA VAL A 401 19.19 -6.88 -9.85
C VAL A 401 19.43 -5.37 -10.06
N PRO A 402 20.45 -4.94 -10.84
CA PRO A 402 20.80 -3.52 -10.95
C PRO A 402 19.67 -2.61 -11.43
N ALA A 403 18.86 -3.07 -12.40
CA ALA A 403 17.72 -2.31 -12.94
C ALA A 403 16.60 -2.16 -11.89
N LEU A 404 16.30 -3.21 -11.12
CA LEU A 404 15.32 -3.15 -10.03
C LEU A 404 15.79 -2.25 -8.90
N ARG A 405 17.08 -2.33 -8.52
CA ARG A 405 17.68 -1.45 -7.51
C ARG A 405 17.57 0.03 -7.91
N THR A 406 17.82 0.33 -9.18
CA THR A 406 17.67 1.69 -9.71
C THR A 406 16.22 2.19 -9.56
N ARG A 407 15.22 1.40 -9.95
CA ARG A 407 13.80 1.76 -9.77
C ARG A 407 13.42 1.93 -8.30
N TYR A 408 13.83 1.00 -7.44
CA TYR A 408 13.61 1.09 -5.99
C TYR A 408 14.17 2.39 -5.41
N LEU A 409 15.43 2.73 -5.69
CA LEU A 409 16.07 3.95 -5.19
C LEU A 409 15.38 5.22 -5.72
N ALA A 410 14.89 5.18 -6.97
CA ALA A 410 14.09 6.27 -7.50
C ALA A 410 12.75 6.44 -6.77
N TYR A 411 12.06 5.34 -6.41
CA TYR A 411 10.85 5.41 -5.58
C TYR A 411 11.14 5.95 -4.18
N VAL A 412 12.26 5.54 -3.55
CA VAL A 412 12.70 6.11 -2.27
C VAL A 412 12.88 7.63 -2.38
N GLY A 413 13.51 8.09 -3.47
CA GLY A 413 13.70 9.51 -3.74
C GLY A 413 12.39 10.27 -4.03
N ASP A 414 11.46 9.66 -4.77
CA ASP A 414 10.14 10.23 -5.07
C ASP A 414 9.28 10.40 -3.80
N ILE A 415 9.26 9.39 -2.93
CA ILE A 415 8.59 9.45 -1.62
C ILE A 415 9.21 10.56 -0.77
N ALA A 416 10.53 10.64 -0.70
CA ALA A 416 11.23 11.67 0.06
C ALA A 416 10.93 13.08 -0.46
N GLU A 417 10.95 13.26 -1.78
CA GLU A 417 10.70 14.55 -2.42
C GLU A 417 9.27 15.04 -2.20
N LYS A 418 8.29 14.16 -2.44
CA LYS A 418 6.86 14.51 -2.41
C LYS A 418 6.29 14.52 -1.00
N TRP A 419 6.52 13.48 -0.22
CA TRP A 419 5.72 13.18 0.98
C TRP A 419 6.42 13.48 2.29
N LEU A 420 7.75 13.54 2.30
CA LEU A 420 8.49 14.05 3.46
C LEU A 420 8.68 15.57 3.42
N ASP A 421 8.13 16.24 2.41
CA ASP A 421 8.02 17.70 2.40
C ASP A 421 6.92 18.14 3.38
N TRP A 422 7.30 18.95 4.36
CA TRP A 422 6.37 19.49 5.34
C TRP A 422 5.28 20.38 4.71
N GLY A 423 5.56 21.03 3.58
CA GLY A 423 4.55 21.79 2.84
C GLY A 423 3.37 20.94 2.38
N ARG A 424 3.59 19.64 2.17
CA ARG A 424 2.55 18.66 1.83
C ARG A 424 2.04 17.89 3.05
N LEU A 425 2.95 17.42 3.91
CA LEU A 425 2.62 16.57 5.07
C LEU A 425 1.94 17.37 6.20
N GLY A 426 2.41 18.58 6.48
CA GLY A 426 1.94 19.42 7.59
C GLY A 426 0.44 19.68 7.57
N PRO A 427 -0.17 20.11 6.44
CA PRO A 427 -1.61 20.31 6.35
C PRO A 427 -2.44 19.06 6.65
N MET A 428 -1.93 17.86 6.37
CA MET A 428 -2.62 16.61 6.74
C MET A 428 -2.58 16.38 8.24
N VAL A 429 -1.39 16.54 8.83
CA VAL A 429 -1.15 16.40 10.26
C VAL A 429 -2.03 17.37 11.06
N GLU A 430 -2.07 18.63 10.67
CA GLU A 430 -2.87 19.67 11.32
C GLU A 430 -4.37 19.37 11.25
N ARG A 431 -4.86 18.87 10.10
CA ARG A 431 -6.26 18.44 9.96
C ARG A 431 -6.59 17.32 10.94
N TYR A 432 -5.75 16.31 11.06
CA TYR A 432 -5.97 15.21 12.00
C TYR A 432 -5.87 15.66 13.46
N GLN A 433 -4.86 16.45 13.83
CA GLN A 433 -4.74 16.97 15.19
C GLN A 433 -5.95 17.82 15.58
N LYS A 434 -6.43 18.67 14.67
CA LYS A 434 -7.64 19.47 14.89
C LYS A 434 -8.89 18.60 15.06
N LEU A 435 -9.00 17.51 14.29
CA LEU A 435 -10.15 16.62 14.34
C LEU A 435 -10.28 15.90 15.69
N ILE A 436 -9.18 15.47 16.30
CA ILE A 436 -9.21 14.60 17.49
C ILE A 436 -8.67 15.23 18.78
N GLY A 437 -8.05 16.42 18.70
CA GLY A 437 -7.31 17.00 19.82
C GLY A 437 -8.14 17.21 21.09
N ALA A 438 -9.39 17.66 20.95
CA ALA A 438 -10.30 17.82 22.09
C ALA A 438 -10.66 16.47 22.74
N ASP A 439 -10.83 15.42 21.95
CA ASP A 439 -11.11 14.09 22.45
C ASP A 439 -9.91 13.47 23.16
N VAL A 440 -8.71 13.61 22.59
CA VAL A 440 -7.47 13.14 23.24
C VAL A 440 -7.26 13.85 24.57
N ALA A 441 -7.52 15.16 24.64
CA ALA A 441 -7.42 15.91 25.89
C ALA A 441 -8.35 15.35 26.98
N ASN A 442 -9.59 15.01 26.61
CA ASN A 442 -10.62 14.50 27.53
C ASN A 442 -10.56 12.99 27.78
N ASP A 443 -9.74 12.25 27.04
CA ASP A 443 -9.59 10.80 27.18
C ASP A 443 -8.89 10.45 28.50
N THR A 444 -9.60 9.83 29.44
CA THR A 444 -9.06 9.40 30.74
C THR A 444 -8.28 8.08 30.65
N ARG A 445 -8.39 7.38 29.52
CA ARG A 445 -7.87 6.02 29.26
C ARG A 445 -6.75 5.98 28.19
N LYS A 446 -6.38 7.14 27.62
CA LYS A 446 -5.27 7.29 26.64
C LYS A 446 -3.95 6.71 27.15
N LEU A 447 -3.14 6.16 26.25
CA LEU A 447 -1.91 5.48 26.66
C LEU A 447 -0.76 6.44 26.97
N ASP A 448 -0.83 7.67 26.46
CA ASP A 448 0.17 8.72 26.64
C ASP A 448 -0.49 10.06 27.01
N THR A 449 0.30 11.10 27.26
CA THR A 449 -0.16 12.41 27.72
C THR A 449 -0.72 13.27 26.58
N THR A 450 -1.59 14.23 26.92
CA THR A 450 -2.06 15.26 25.97
C THR A 450 -0.89 16.12 25.46
N GLU A 451 0.14 16.32 26.29
CA GLU A 451 1.35 17.03 25.90
C GLU A 451 2.17 16.24 24.86
N ALA A 452 2.31 14.92 25.03
CA ALA A 452 3.00 14.07 24.05
C ALA A 452 2.26 14.04 22.69
N PHE A 453 0.93 14.15 22.68
CA PHE A 453 0.13 14.25 21.46
C PHE A 453 0.47 15.50 20.63
N THR A 454 0.74 16.64 21.27
CA THR A 454 1.10 17.88 20.58
C THR A 454 2.59 17.95 20.27
N THR A 455 3.43 17.73 21.28
CA THR A 455 4.90 17.82 21.17
C THR A 455 5.49 16.71 20.32
N GLY A 456 4.83 15.55 20.21
CA GLY A 456 5.25 14.45 19.33
C GLY A 456 5.20 14.80 17.83
N VAL A 457 4.53 15.89 17.45
CA VAL A 457 4.51 16.37 16.06
C VAL A 457 5.55 17.46 15.81
N HIS A 458 5.55 18.50 16.64
CA HIS A 458 6.31 19.73 16.39
C HIS A 458 7.51 19.93 17.31
N GLY A 459 7.68 19.11 18.34
CA GLY A 459 8.60 19.38 19.45
C GLY A 459 8.00 20.37 20.46
N ASP A 460 8.82 20.82 21.40
CA ASP A 460 8.44 21.76 22.47
C ASP A 460 8.44 23.23 22.03
N GLY A 461 8.80 23.50 20.77
CA GLY A 461 8.89 24.85 20.20
C GLY A 461 10.07 25.69 20.73
N ARG A 462 10.91 25.12 21.60
CA ARG A 462 12.09 25.81 22.18
C ARG A 462 13.37 25.47 21.44
N THR A 463 13.40 24.33 20.76
CA THR A 463 14.52 23.81 19.97
C THR A 463 14.06 23.33 18.61
N GLU A 464 14.99 23.13 17.67
CA GLU A 464 14.69 22.48 16.40
C GLU A 464 14.01 21.12 16.65
N PRO A 465 12.93 20.78 15.92
CA PRO A 465 12.18 19.55 16.19
C PRO A 465 13.10 18.32 16.12
N ALA A 466 13.19 17.60 17.24
CA ALA A 466 14.00 16.40 17.32
C ALA A 466 13.52 15.34 16.32
N ALA A 467 14.42 14.44 15.92
CA ALA A 467 14.11 13.31 15.02
C ALA A 467 12.94 12.44 15.53
N THR A 468 12.72 12.41 16.84
CA THR A 468 11.63 11.68 17.49
C THR A 468 10.24 12.25 17.20
N THR A 469 10.16 13.50 16.71
CA THR A 469 8.91 14.16 16.29
C THR A 469 8.60 13.88 14.82
N ILE A 470 7.33 13.92 14.42
CA ILE A 470 6.95 13.71 13.00
C ILE A 470 7.59 14.76 12.08
N LYS A 471 7.57 16.04 12.47
CA LYS A 471 8.15 17.13 11.65
C LYS A 471 9.67 17.01 11.56
N GLY A 472 10.34 16.75 12.68
CA GLY A 472 11.79 16.57 12.72
C GLY A 472 12.25 15.35 11.93
N PHE A 473 11.54 14.23 12.07
CA PHE A 473 11.75 13.04 11.25
C PHE A 473 11.67 13.37 9.76
N ALA A 474 10.55 13.96 9.32
CA ALA A 474 10.31 14.23 7.90
C ALA A 474 11.42 15.13 7.30
N ALA A 475 11.78 16.20 7.99
CA ALA A 475 12.84 17.11 7.55
C ALA A 475 14.20 16.41 7.43
N GLN A 476 14.64 15.70 8.48
CA GLN A 476 15.94 15.03 8.50
C GLN A 476 15.99 13.86 7.51
N ARG A 477 14.94 13.06 7.44
CA ARG A 477 14.84 11.91 6.55
C ARG A 477 14.81 12.33 5.07
N ARG A 478 14.06 13.38 4.75
CA ARG A 478 14.05 14.00 3.41
C ARG A 478 15.43 14.48 3.00
N ALA A 479 16.08 15.25 3.87
CA ALA A 479 17.40 15.79 3.59
C ALA A 479 18.43 14.67 3.38
N PHE A 480 18.38 13.62 4.20
CA PHE A 480 19.26 12.46 4.06
C PHE A 480 19.04 11.73 2.73
N LEU A 481 17.80 11.34 2.42
CA LEU A 481 17.49 10.56 1.22
C LEU A 481 17.75 11.31 -0.09
N LEU A 482 17.39 12.60 -0.15
CA LEU A 482 17.60 13.40 -1.37
C LEU A 482 19.08 13.74 -1.62
N ASN A 483 19.93 13.70 -0.58
CA ASN A 483 21.36 13.88 -0.71
C ASN A 483 22.14 12.56 -0.83
N HIS A 484 21.47 11.41 -0.67
CA HIS A 484 22.11 10.11 -0.74
C HIS A 484 22.65 9.85 -2.17
N PRO A 485 23.94 9.49 -2.35
CA PRO A 485 24.54 9.33 -3.67
C PRO A 485 23.80 8.34 -4.57
N ASP A 486 23.42 7.18 -4.05
CA ASP A 486 22.71 6.15 -4.82
C ASP A 486 21.30 6.59 -5.25
N VAL A 487 20.58 7.33 -4.39
CA VAL A 487 19.25 7.87 -4.71
C VAL A 487 19.36 8.92 -5.81
N LYS A 488 20.32 9.85 -5.68
CA LYS A 488 20.59 10.87 -6.71
C LYS A 488 20.99 10.22 -8.04
N GLY A 489 21.89 9.25 -8.00
CA GLY A 489 22.35 8.52 -9.19
C GLY A 489 21.22 7.78 -9.88
N ALA A 490 20.38 7.07 -9.12
CA ALA A 490 19.24 6.34 -9.67
C ALA A 490 18.21 7.27 -10.33
N ARG A 491 17.85 8.38 -9.66
CA ARG A 491 16.92 9.37 -10.24
C ARG A 491 17.47 10.00 -11.51
N ALA A 492 18.74 10.42 -11.50
CA ALA A 492 19.39 10.99 -12.68
C ALA A 492 19.43 9.99 -13.85
N LYS A 493 19.74 8.72 -13.55
CA LYS A 493 19.73 7.64 -14.54
C LYS A 493 18.34 7.44 -15.15
N LEU A 494 17.27 7.36 -14.35
CA LEU A 494 15.93 7.20 -14.90
C LEU A 494 15.45 8.43 -15.70
N VAL A 495 15.83 9.64 -15.30
CA VAL A 495 15.56 10.85 -16.10
C VAL A 495 16.28 10.77 -17.45
N ALA A 496 17.56 10.40 -17.45
CA ALA A 496 18.33 10.23 -18.68
C ALA A 496 17.77 9.12 -19.58
N GLU A 497 17.35 7.99 -19.01
CA GLU A 497 16.69 6.88 -19.72
C GLU A 497 15.32 7.30 -20.28
N ALA A 498 14.51 8.03 -19.51
CA ALA A 498 13.22 8.54 -19.99
C ALA A 498 13.40 9.54 -21.14
N GLN A 499 14.47 10.34 -21.11
CA GLN A 499 14.83 11.28 -22.19
C GLN A 499 15.58 10.62 -23.35
N ALA A 500 16.03 9.37 -23.21
CA ALA A 500 16.72 8.65 -24.26
C ALA A 500 15.71 8.24 -25.33
N VAL A 501 15.67 9.02 -26.42
CA VAL A 501 14.83 8.76 -27.58
C VAL A 501 15.25 7.40 -28.18
N PRO A 502 14.34 6.40 -28.27
CA PRO A 502 14.60 5.12 -28.95
C PRO A 502 15.15 5.29 -30.37
N GLU A 503 16.01 4.38 -30.84
CA GLU A 503 16.63 4.44 -32.17
C GLU A 503 15.62 4.69 -33.32
N PRO A 504 14.44 4.03 -33.37
CA PRO A 504 13.44 4.31 -34.42
C PRO A 504 12.96 5.77 -34.43
N TYR A 505 12.89 6.39 -33.26
CA TYR A 505 12.51 7.79 -33.08
C TYR A 505 13.69 8.76 -33.28
N GLN A 506 14.94 8.32 -33.11
CA GLN A 506 16.11 9.12 -33.49
C GLN A 506 16.17 9.32 -35.01
N ALA A 507 15.82 8.28 -35.78
CA ALA A 507 15.67 8.38 -37.22
C ALA A 507 14.61 9.42 -37.61
N VAL A 508 13.45 9.41 -36.93
CA VAL A 508 12.41 10.44 -37.09
C VAL A 508 12.95 11.85 -36.87
N LEU A 509 13.66 12.10 -35.76
CA LEU A 509 14.22 13.42 -35.46
C LEU A 509 15.24 13.88 -36.51
N THR A 510 16.05 12.94 -37.00
CA THR A 510 17.02 13.21 -38.06
C THR A 510 16.33 13.55 -39.38
N THR A 511 15.28 12.83 -39.75
CA THR A 511 14.54 13.10 -40.99
C THR A 511 13.77 14.42 -40.93
N LEU A 512 13.15 14.78 -39.79
CA LEU A 512 12.49 16.08 -39.64
C LEU A 512 13.47 17.25 -39.51
N GLY A 513 14.74 16.99 -39.17
CA GLY A 513 15.70 18.04 -38.82
C GLY A 513 15.26 18.86 -37.60
N LYS A 514 14.52 18.24 -36.66
CA LYS A 514 13.96 18.89 -35.47
C LYS A 514 14.35 18.11 -34.22
N THR A 515 14.27 18.78 -33.07
CA THR A 515 14.31 18.12 -31.75
C THR A 515 12.90 17.73 -31.32
N GLY A 516 12.78 16.74 -30.43
CA GLY A 516 11.50 16.29 -29.88
C GLY A 516 11.60 15.94 -28.41
N ASP A 517 10.45 15.85 -27.76
CA ASP A 517 10.27 15.44 -26.37
C ASP A 517 9.77 13.99 -26.36
N PHE A 518 10.54 13.07 -25.79
CA PHE A 518 10.13 11.67 -25.63
C PHE A 518 9.73 11.43 -24.17
N LYS A 519 8.45 11.14 -23.96
CA LYS A 519 7.90 10.92 -22.62
C LYS A 519 6.73 9.95 -22.68
N ASP A 520 6.63 9.06 -21.68
CA ASP A 520 5.53 8.11 -21.53
C ASP A 520 5.28 7.27 -22.80
N GLY A 521 6.34 6.92 -23.54
CA GLY A 521 6.25 6.14 -24.78
C GLY A 521 5.80 6.93 -26.02
N VAL A 522 5.73 8.26 -25.93
CA VAL A 522 5.34 9.16 -27.02
C VAL A 522 6.49 10.10 -27.35
N LEU A 523 6.93 10.14 -28.62
CA LEU A 523 7.78 11.20 -29.14
C LEU A 523 6.89 12.32 -29.66
N LYS A 524 6.97 13.53 -29.10
CA LYS A 524 6.31 14.73 -29.65
C LYS A 524 7.33 15.69 -30.24
N VAL A 525 7.12 16.10 -31.48
CA VAL A 525 7.93 17.09 -32.20
C VAL A 525 7.08 18.32 -32.46
N ASN A 526 7.49 19.47 -31.93
CA ASN A 526 6.79 20.74 -32.14
C ASN A 526 7.31 21.43 -33.41
N ILE A 527 6.39 21.98 -34.19
CA ILE A 527 6.64 22.68 -35.46
C ILE A 527 6.05 24.10 -35.35
N PRO A 528 6.72 25.02 -34.65
CA PRO A 528 6.23 26.39 -34.49
C PRO A 528 6.27 27.15 -35.82
N ARG A 529 5.18 27.86 -36.18
CA ARG A 529 5.16 28.80 -37.31
C ARG A 529 5.67 30.18 -36.90
N GLY A 530 6.96 30.25 -36.57
CA GLY A 530 7.65 31.51 -36.27
C GLY A 530 7.90 32.38 -37.51
N ASP A 531 7.73 31.79 -38.69
CA ASP A 531 7.83 32.43 -40.00
C ASP A 531 6.59 33.27 -40.37
N VAL A 532 5.45 33.04 -39.71
CA VAL A 532 4.19 33.72 -40.02
C VAL A 532 3.88 34.77 -38.97
N THR A 533 3.64 36.00 -39.42
CA THR A 533 3.10 37.07 -38.56
C THR A 533 1.59 37.13 -38.73
N VAL A 534 0.85 36.73 -37.70
CA VAL A 534 -0.61 36.69 -37.75
C VAL A 534 -1.20 37.86 -36.97
N THR A 535 -2.25 38.46 -37.54
CA THR A 535 -3.14 39.37 -36.82
C THR A 535 -4.54 38.78 -36.73
N ILE A 536 -5.27 39.05 -35.64
CA ILE A 536 -6.68 38.68 -35.49
C ILE A 536 -7.46 39.97 -35.27
N ALA A 537 -8.40 40.27 -36.18
CA ALA A 537 -9.15 41.54 -36.18
C ALA A 537 -8.22 42.78 -36.06
N GLY A 538 -7.09 42.75 -36.77
CA GLY A 538 -6.10 43.84 -36.79
C GLY A 538 -5.15 43.91 -35.58
N ARG A 539 -5.21 42.97 -34.64
CA ARG A 539 -4.30 42.90 -33.49
C ARG A 539 -3.26 41.79 -33.67
N PRO A 540 -1.96 42.02 -33.43
CA PRO A 540 -0.93 40.98 -33.49
C PRO A 540 -1.22 39.82 -32.54
N ALA A 541 -1.07 38.59 -33.04
CA ALA A 541 -1.23 37.36 -32.26
C ALA A 541 0.08 36.55 -32.30
N PRO A 542 0.76 36.32 -31.17
CA PRO A 542 2.06 35.64 -31.16
C PRO A 542 1.91 34.12 -31.32
N THR A 543 2.97 33.43 -31.78
CA THR A 543 2.95 31.98 -32.02
C THR A 543 2.40 31.12 -30.87
N PRO A 544 2.69 31.39 -29.57
CA PRO A 544 2.12 30.61 -28.46
C PRO A 544 0.60 30.70 -28.31
N PHE A 545 -0.07 31.60 -29.05
CA PHE A 545 -1.53 31.76 -29.05
C PHE A 545 -2.28 30.73 -29.93
N GLY A 546 -1.57 29.74 -30.49
CA GLY A 546 -2.16 28.63 -31.24
C GLY A 546 -1.46 28.31 -32.57
N PHE A 547 -0.51 29.12 -33.03
CA PHE A 547 0.13 28.95 -34.35
C PHE A 547 1.34 28.00 -34.34
N GLY A 548 1.33 27.01 -33.45
CA GLY A 548 2.36 25.99 -33.35
C GLY A 548 1.80 24.63 -33.72
N GLY A 549 2.24 24.10 -34.86
CA GLY A 549 1.92 22.72 -35.24
C GLY A 549 2.72 21.71 -34.42
N TRP A 550 2.34 20.44 -34.50
CA TRP A 550 3.07 19.35 -33.88
C TRP A 550 2.78 18.03 -34.58
N VAL A 551 3.70 17.08 -34.43
CA VAL A 551 3.51 15.67 -34.75
C VAL A 551 3.93 14.83 -33.56
N ALA A 552 3.25 13.72 -33.31
CA ALA A 552 3.54 12.80 -32.23
C ALA A 552 3.52 11.36 -32.72
N PHE A 553 4.41 10.54 -32.17
CA PHE A 553 4.59 9.14 -32.52
C PHE A 553 4.53 8.30 -31.25
N THR A 554 3.79 7.20 -31.29
CA THR A 554 3.79 6.23 -30.20
C THR A 554 3.74 4.82 -30.76
N LYS A 555 4.21 3.85 -29.98
CA LYS A 555 4.22 2.45 -30.40
C LYS A 555 2.81 1.88 -30.31
N GLY A 556 2.29 1.39 -31.43
CA GLY A 556 1.01 0.67 -31.47
C GLY A 556 1.19 -0.85 -31.39
N ASP A 557 0.08 -1.58 -31.44
CA ASP A 557 0.08 -3.05 -31.47
C ASP A 557 0.60 -3.58 -32.82
N HIS A 558 1.21 -4.77 -32.81
CA HIS A 558 1.70 -5.48 -34.01
C HIS A 558 2.70 -4.69 -34.88
N ASP A 559 3.63 -3.97 -34.25
CA ASP A 559 4.70 -3.19 -34.92
C ASP A 559 4.20 -2.05 -35.84
N MET A 560 2.98 -1.57 -35.60
CA MET A 560 2.41 -0.40 -36.29
C MET A 560 2.47 0.82 -35.35
N ASP A 561 3.50 1.65 -35.46
CA ASP A 561 3.53 2.92 -34.74
C ASP A 561 2.37 3.82 -35.22
N VAL A 562 1.76 4.54 -34.28
CA VAL A 562 0.69 5.50 -34.54
C VAL A 562 1.31 6.89 -34.61
N MET A 563 1.04 7.59 -35.70
CA MET A 563 1.41 8.99 -35.90
C MET A 563 0.15 9.86 -35.88
N MET A 564 0.18 10.92 -35.09
CA MET A 564 -0.84 11.99 -35.12
C MET A 564 -0.16 13.34 -35.25
N GLY A 565 -0.83 14.30 -35.85
CA GLY A 565 -0.34 15.67 -35.88
C GLY A 565 -1.41 16.70 -36.15
N ASP A 566 -1.06 17.94 -35.84
CA ASP A 566 -1.82 19.14 -36.15
C ASP A 566 -0.88 20.10 -36.86
N LEU A 567 -1.09 20.31 -38.16
CA LEU A 567 -0.26 21.18 -38.98
C LEU A 567 -0.94 22.54 -39.15
N VAL A 568 -0.20 23.61 -38.88
CA VAL A 568 -0.68 24.98 -39.03
C VAL A 568 -0.20 25.53 -40.37
N LEU A 569 -1.16 25.87 -41.23
CA LEU A 569 -0.95 26.20 -42.65
C LEU A 569 -1.58 27.54 -43.01
N THR A 570 -1.00 28.27 -43.96
CA THR A 570 -1.68 29.37 -44.65
C THR A 570 -2.65 28.80 -45.70
N GLU A 571 -3.58 29.63 -46.19
CA GLU A 571 -4.55 29.21 -47.22
C GLU A 571 -3.91 28.62 -48.47
N ASP A 572 -2.78 29.17 -48.92
CA ASP A 572 -2.05 28.69 -50.11
C ASP A 572 -1.30 27.38 -49.87
N GLU A 573 -0.99 27.06 -48.61
CA GLU A 573 -0.27 25.83 -48.22
C GLU A 573 -1.21 24.62 -48.09
N VAL A 574 -2.52 24.82 -47.92
CA VAL A 574 -3.47 23.73 -47.65
C VAL A 574 -3.42 22.64 -48.72
N ASN A 575 -3.60 22.99 -50.00
CA ASN A 575 -3.70 22.00 -51.08
C ASN A 575 -2.36 21.29 -51.36
N PRO A 576 -1.22 21.99 -51.45
CA PRO A 576 0.09 21.34 -51.59
C PRO A 576 0.39 20.37 -50.46
N VAL A 577 0.16 20.78 -49.21
CA VAL A 577 0.46 19.94 -48.03
C VAL A 577 -0.51 18.75 -47.94
N MET A 578 -1.81 18.96 -48.15
CA MET A 578 -2.79 17.87 -48.19
C MET A 578 -2.43 16.83 -49.26
N SER A 579 -2.03 17.29 -50.46
CA SER A 579 -1.63 16.39 -51.54
C SER A 579 -0.39 15.58 -51.17
N ALA A 580 0.60 16.20 -50.52
CA ALA A 580 1.80 15.50 -50.04
C ALA A 580 1.45 14.44 -48.98
N ILE A 581 0.63 14.80 -47.98
CA ILE A 581 0.18 13.88 -46.92
C ILE A 581 -0.49 12.65 -47.52
N LEU A 582 -1.46 12.86 -48.42
CA LEU A 582 -2.24 11.77 -49.02
C LEU A 582 -1.39 10.91 -49.97
N THR A 583 -0.53 11.53 -50.78
CA THR A 583 0.38 10.81 -51.70
C THR A 583 1.31 9.87 -50.94
N ASN A 584 1.71 10.27 -49.74
CA ASN A 584 2.59 9.48 -48.89
C ASN A 584 1.83 8.56 -47.90
N GLY A 585 0.54 8.32 -48.15
CA GLY A 585 -0.25 7.33 -47.43
C GLY A 585 -0.54 7.67 -45.97
N LEU A 586 -0.51 8.95 -45.62
CA LEU A 586 -1.08 9.49 -44.38
C LEU A 586 -2.52 9.93 -44.64
N GLN A 587 -3.32 10.03 -43.57
CA GLN A 587 -4.72 10.44 -43.63
C GLN A 587 -4.87 11.87 -43.12
N VAL A 588 -5.76 12.64 -43.74
CA VAL A 588 -6.27 13.90 -43.19
C VAL A 588 -7.59 13.60 -42.49
N THR A 589 -7.65 13.85 -41.19
CA THR A 589 -8.85 13.56 -40.38
C THR A 589 -9.73 14.79 -40.18
N ALA A 590 -9.16 16.00 -40.27
CA ALA A 590 -9.90 17.25 -40.25
C ALA A 590 -9.08 18.40 -40.87
N LEU A 591 -9.79 19.39 -41.41
CA LEU A 591 -9.25 20.68 -41.82
C LEU A 591 -10.22 21.76 -41.33
N HIS A 592 -9.73 22.69 -40.50
CA HIS A 592 -10.56 23.74 -39.90
C HIS A 592 -9.72 24.97 -39.57
N ASN A 593 -10.37 26.06 -39.16
CA ASN A 593 -9.71 27.28 -38.68
C ASN A 593 -10.09 27.53 -37.21
N HIS A 594 -9.17 28.09 -36.42
CA HIS A 594 -9.43 28.39 -35.00
C HIS A 594 -10.01 29.80 -34.80
N PHE A 595 -9.73 30.74 -35.70
CA PHE A 595 -10.06 32.15 -35.53
C PHE A 595 -10.88 32.72 -36.70
N PHE A 596 -11.70 33.73 -36.39
CA PHE A 596 -12.34 34.60 -37.38
C PHE A 596 -11.48 35.85 -37.58
N TRP A 597 -11.39 36.34 -38.83
CA TRP A 597 -10.63 37.54 -39.21
C TRP A 597 -9.13 37.51 -38.90
N ASP A 598 -8.53 36.32 -38.97
CA ASP A 598 -7.09 36.16 -39.01
C ASP A 598 -6.51 36.58 -40.37
N GLN A 599 -5.38 37.28 -40.35
CA GLN A 599 -4.58 37.61 -41.53
C GLN A 599 -3.10 37.31 -41.28
N PRO A 600 -2.43 36.51 -42.12
CA PRO A 600 -3.02 35.72 -43.21
C PRO A 600 -4.03 34.68 -42.69
N ARG A 601 -4.88 34.14 -43.58
CA ARG A 601 -5.89 33.15 -43.19
C ARG A 601 -5.19 31.83 -42.83
N MET A 602 -5.39 31.38 -41.59
CA MET A 602 -4.73 30.19 -41.04
C MET A 602 -5.68 29.00 -40.95
N PHE A 603 -5.16 27.84 -41.31
CA PHE A 603 -5.83 26.55 -41.27
C PHE A 603 -5.03 25.55 -40.43
N TYR A 604 -5.76 24.58 -39.87
CA TYR A 604 -5.25 23.54 -38.99
C TYR A 604 -5.66 22.20 -39.59
N MET A 605 -4.67 21.40 -39.94
CA MET A 605 -4.87 20.12 -40.60
C MET A 605 -4.46 19.00 -39.66
N HIS A 606 -5.45 18.21 -39.24
CA HIS A 606 -5.21 17.02 -38.44
C HIS A 606 -4.78 15.86 -39.34
N VAL A 607 -3.66 15.26 -39.01
CA VAL A 607 -3.06 14.15 -39.76
C VAL A 607 -2.95 12.89 -38.90
N HIS A 608 -3.11 11.74 -39.53
CA HIS A 608 -3.05 10.43 -38.87
C HIS A 608 -2.35 9.39 -39.75
N GLY A 609 -1.62 8.46 -39.16
CA GLY A 609 -0.98 7.36 -39.88
C GLY A 609 -0.65 6.15 -39.00
N HIS A 610 -0.52 4.98 -39.64
CA HIS A 610 -0.08 3.73 -39.02
C HIS A 610 1.14 3.14 -39.78
N GLY A 611 2.17 2.66 -39.08
CA GLY A 611 3.34 1.99 -39.67
C GLY A 611 4.62 2.29 -38.89
N THR A 612 5.79 1.83 -39.33
CA THR A 612 7.04 2.11 -38.60
C THR A 612 7.36 3.62 -38.57
N ALA A 613 7.81 4.12 -37.42
CA ALA A 613 8.05 5.55 -37.21
C ALA A 613 8.97 6.17 -38.28
N ALA A 614 10.06 5.48 -38.64
CA ALA A 614 10.99 5.94 -39.67
C ALA A 614 10.35 6.06 -41.06
N ALA A 615 9.49 5.10 -41.44
CA ALA A 615 8.83 5.13 -42.76
C ALA A 615 7.85 6.29 -42.91
N ARG A 616 7.28 6.82 -41.82
CA ARG A 616 6.27 7.89 -41.86
C ARG A 616 6.83 9.31 -41.84
N VAL A 617 8.14 9.45 -41.67
CA VAL A 617 8.80 10.74 -41.57
C VAL A 617 9.60 11.07 -42.83
N SER A 618 10.02 10.07 -43.60
CA SER A 618 10.59 10.25 -44.94
C SER A 618 9.57 10.77 -45.98
N LEU A 619 8.41 11.23 -45.53
CA LEU A 619 7.14 11.31 -46.24
C LEU A 619 6.34 12.58 -45.90
N ALA A 620 6.82 13.41 -44.97
CA ALA A 620 6.18 14.63 -44.49
C ALA A 620 6.95 15.88 -44.92
#